data_AF-A0A7C1GXV6-F1
#
_entry.id   AF-A0A7C1GXV6-F1
#
_cell.length_a   1.000
_cell.length_b   1.000
_cell.length_c   1.000
_cell.angle_alpha   90.00
_cell.angle_beta   90.00
_cell.angle_gamma   90.00
#
_symmetry.space_group_name_H-M   'P 1'
#
loop_
_entity.id
_entity.type
_entity.pdbx_description
1 polymer ?
#
loop_
_entity_poly.entity_id
_entity_poly.type
_entity_poly.pdbx_seq_one_letter_code
_entity_poly.pdbx_strand_id
1 'polypeptide(L)'
;FSLEVRDNGSGMDEAMVELVLDPFFTTKKVRRVGLGLPMLSQAARLTGGEFSLQSKVGEGTVVRAVFGHSHIDRQPLGDIAGSVTALILGNPDRDFVYTHRKNNQTYVLDTRELRETLGDVPLNHPEVLTLLKNNIREGIAELDEPEGGLDSG
;
A
#
# COMPACT_ATOMS: atom_id res chain seq x y z
N PHE A 1 -3.79 8.07 11.17
CA PHE A 1 -3.12 7.16 10.22
C PHE A 1 -4.07 6.86 9.08
N SER A 2 -3.56 6.76 7.85
CA SER A 2 -4.36 6.37 6.69
C SER A 2 -3.56 5.50 5.73
N LEU A 3 -4.26 4.59 5.07
CA LEU A 3 -3.77 3.80 3.95
C LEU A 3 -4.60 4.18 2.71
N GLU A 4 -3.92 4.35 1.58
CA GLU A 4 -4.56 4.54 0.29
C GLU A 4 -3.92 3.61 -0.74
N VAL A 5 -4.74 2.93 -1.53
CA VAL A 5 -4.31 2.08 -2.63
C VAL A 5 -5.02 2.57 -3.89
N ARG A 6 -4.25 2.74 -4.97
CA ARG A 6 -4.75 3.14 -6.28
C ARG A 6 -4.29 2.13 -7.32
N ASP A 7 -5.18 1.76 -8.21
CA ASP A 7 -4.85 0.98 -9.41
C ASP A 7 -5.46 1.61 -10.66
N ASN A 8 -4.92 1.25 -11.82
CA ASN A 8 -5.42 1.59 -13.15
C ASN A 8 -6.01 0.36 -13.85
N GLY A 9 -6.60 -0.56 -13.07
CA GLY A 9 -7.21 -1.78 -13.57
C GLY A 9 -8.56 -1.55 -14.24
N SER A 10 -9.35 -2.61 -14.37
CA SER A 10 -10.65 -2.56 -15.04
C SER A 10 -11.70 -1.72 -14.33
N GLY A 11 -11.48 -1.38 -13.05
CA GLY A 11 -12.48 -0.76 -12.19
C GLY A 11 -13.74 -1.61 -12.01
N MET A 12 -14.76 -0.99 -11.40
CA MET A 12 -16.05 -1.56 -11.03
C MET A 12 -17.17 -0.60 -11.44
N ASP A 13 -18.35 -1.14 -11.74
CA ASP A 13 -19.57 -0.35 -11.88
C ASP A 13 -20.20 -0.07 -10.49
N GLU A 14 -21.21 0.81 -10.46
CA GLU A 14 -21.87 1.22 -9.21
C GLU A 14 -22.46 0.01 -8.45
N ALA A 15 -23.08 -0.92 -9.17
CA ALA A 15 -23.66 -2.13 -8.59
C ALA A 15 -22.58 -3.01 -7.93
N MET A 16 -21.42 -3.19 -8.57
CA MET A 16 -20.33 -3.95 -7.98
C MET A 16 -19.68 -3.22 -6.81
N VAL A 17 -19.58 -1.90 -6.82
CA VAL A 17 -19.06 -1.10 -5.69
C VAL A 17 -19.91 -1.31 -4.44
N GLU A 18 -21.23 -1.40 -4.57
CA GLU A 18 -22.12 -1.69 -3.43
C GLU A 18 -21.92 -3.10 -2.87
N LEU A 19 -21.63 -4.07 -3.74
CA LEU A 19 -21.49 -5.49 -3.36
C LEU A 19 -20.09 -5.85 -2.85
N VAL A 20 -19.04 -5.12 -3.25
CA VAL A 20 -17.64 -5.52 -2.98
C VAL A 20 -17.26 -5.52 -1.49
N LEU A 21 -18.10 -4.92 -0.64
CA LEU A 21 -17.95 -4.94 0.82
C LEU A 21 -18.67 -6.11 1.50
N ASP A 22 -19.43 -6.93 0.76
CA ASP A 22 -19.98 -8.18 1.25
C ASP A 22 -18.88 -9.26 1.32
N PRO A 23 -18.55 -9.82 2.50
CA PRO A 23 -17.58 -10.91 2.66
C PRO A 23 -17.83 -12.14 1.78
N PHE A 24 -19.08 -12.37 1.38
CA PHE A 24 -19.52 -13.49 0.56
C PHE A 24 -19.55 -13.16 -0.93
N PHE A 25 -19.33 -11.91 -1.32
CA PHE A 25 -19.21 -11.51 -2.71
C PHE A 25 -17.76 -11.62 -3.20
N THR A 26 -17.59 -12.12 -4.42
CA THR A 26 -16.28 -12.21 -5.10
C THR A 26 -16.47 -12.50 -6.58
N THR A 27 -15.62 -11.92 -7.42
CA THR A 27 -15.54 -12.23 -8.85
C THR A 27 -14.58 -13.39 -9.15
N LYS A 28 -13.85 -13.88 -8.15
CA LYS A 28 -12.89 -14.99 -8.32
C LYS A 28 -13.62 -16.32 -8.43
N LYS A 29 -13.38 -17.06 -9.51
CA LYS A 29 -14.04 -18.36 -9.76
C LYS A 29 -13.66 -19.47 -8.77
N VAL A 30 -12.45 -19.41 -8.21
CA VAL A 30 -11.90 -20.47 -7.34
C VAL A 30 -12.18 -20.20 -5.85
N ARG A 31 -12.24 -18.94 -5.44
CA ARG A 31 -12.52 -18.55 -4.05
C ARG A 31 -13.92 -17.99 -3.98
N ARG A 32 -14.76 -18.52 -3.08
CA ARG A 32 -16.14 -18.04 -2.84
C ARG A 32 -16.25 -16.87 -1.86
N VAL A 33 -15.13 -16.35 -1.35
CA VAL A 33 -15.09 -15.22 -0.42
C VAL A 33 -14.10 -14.16 -0.88
N GLY A 34 -14.45 -12.90 -0.64
CA GLY A 34 -13.69 -11.70 -0.97
C GLY A 34 -13.37 -10.87 0.27
N LEU A 35 -12.59 -11.40 1.21
CA LEU A 35 -12.49 -10.82 2.56
C LEU A 35 -11.66 -9.53 2.68
N GLY A 36 -10.82 -9.19 1.69
CA GLY A 36 -9.86 -8.09 1.82
C GLY A 36 -10.48 -6.72 2.11
N LEU A 37 -11.36 -6.24 1.21
CA LEU A 37 -12.04 -4.95 1.37
C LEU A 37 -13.03 -4.92 2.55
N PRO A 38 -13.85 -5.97 2.79
CA PRO A 38 -14.69 -6.04 3.98
C PRO A 38 -13.88 -5.94 5.28
N MET A 39 -12.76 -6.67 5.40
CA MET A 39 -11.92 -6.62 6.59
C MET A 39 -11.23 -5.26 6.76
N LEU A 40 -10.77 -4.64 5.68
CA LEU A 40 -10.16 -3.31 5.72
C LEU A 40 -11.18 -2.23 6.16
N SER A 41 -12.39 -2.29 5.59
CA SER A 41 -13.50 -1.41 5.96
C SER A 41 -13.89 -1.57 7.43
N GLN A 42 -14.00 -2.82 7.89
CA GLN A 42 -14.27 -3.11 9.29
C GLN A 42 -13.16 -2.59 10.22
N ALA A 43 -11.89 -2.85 9.90
CA ALA A 43 -10.76 -2.40 10.71
C ALA A 43 -10.72 -0.87 10.84
N ALA A 44 -10.95 -0.13 9.74
CA ALA A 44 -11.02 1.33 9.77
C ALA A 44 -12.14 1.81 10.71
N ARG A 45 -13.37 1.29 10.54
CA ARG A 45 -14.54 1.67 11.33
C ARG A 45 -14.42 1.31 12.81
N LEU A 46 -13.86 0.13 13.14
CA LEU A 46 -13.65 -0.31 14.53
C LEU A 46 -12.70 0.62 15.29
N THR A 47 -11.76 1.26 14.61
CA THR A 47 -10.85 2.24 15.23
C THR A 47 -11.43 3.66 15.27
N GLY A 48 -12.73 3.83 14.98
CA GLY A 48 -13.37 5.15 14.88
C GLY A 48 -12.94 5.97 13.66
N GLY A 49 -12.36 5.31 12.66
CA GLY A 49 -11.94 5.93 11.41
C GLY A 49 -12.95 5.75 10.29
N GLU A 50 -12.50 5.96 9.05
CA GLU A 50 -13.35 6.02 7.86
C GLU A 50 -12.83 5.11 6.76
N PHE A 51 -13.74 4.59 5.94
CA PHE A 51 -13.41 3.82 4.74
C PHE A 51 -14.14 4.42 3.54
N SER A 52 -13.42 4.67 2.45
CA SER A 52 -13.99 5.06 1.17
C SER A 52 -13.42 4.24 0.03
N LEU A 53 -14.27 4.00 -0.97
CA LEU A 53 -13.94 3.29 -2.20
C LEU A 53 -14.56 4.07 -3.36
N GLN A 54 -13.75 4.35 -4.37
CA GLN A 54 -14.16 4.98 -5.62
C GLN A 54 -13.64 4.11 -6.76
N SER A 55 -14.51 3.75 -7.70
CA SER A 55 -14.14 2.92 -8.83
C SER A 55 -15.03 3.25 -10.01
N LYS A 56 -14.45 3.17 -11.21
CA LYS A 56 -15.20 3.34 -12.46
C LYS A 56 -14.64 2.40 -13.52
N VAL A 57 -15.54 1.79 -14.29
CA VAL A 57 -15.18 0.85 -15.36
C VAL A 57 -14.20 1.51 -16.33
N GLY A 58 -13.04 0.88 -16.51
CA GLY A 58 -11.94 1.33 -17.38
C GLY A 58 -11.01 2.37 -16.77
N GLU A 59 -11.30 2.90 -15.58
CA GLU A 59 -10.47 3.94 -14.92
C GLU A 59 -9.68 3.42 -13.70
N GLY A 60 -10.05 2.25 -13.18
CA GLY A 60 -9.41 1.63 -12.02
C GLY A 60 -10.15 1.90 -10.70
N THR A 61 -9.43 1.78 -9.59
CA THR A 61 -10.00 1.86 -8.24
C THR A 61 -9.10 2.65 -7.30
N VAL A 62 -9.72 3.46 -6.43
CA VAL A 62 -9.10 4.11 -5.28
C VAL A 62 -9.78 3.62 -4.02
N VAL A 63 -9.01 3.03 -3.12
CA VAL A 63 -9.46 2.62 -1.79
C VAL A 63 -8.70 3.42 -0.75
N ARG A 64 -9.41 4.03 0.20
CA ARG A 64 -8.82 4.78 1.29
C ARG A 64 -9.40 4.35 2.62
N ALA A 65 -8.53 4.04 3.57
CA ALA A 65 -8.89 3.69 4.94
C ALA A 65 -8.16 4.63 5.90
N VAL A 66 -8.91 5.28 6.79
CA VAL A 66 -8.40 6.12 7.88
C VAL A 66 -8.67 5.39 9.18
N PHE A 67 -7.71 5.45 10.10
CA PHE A 67 -7.79 4.79 11.40
C PHE A 67 -7.58 5.80 12.53
N GLY A 68 -8.34 5.67 13.61
CA GLY A 68 -8.21 6.52 14.80
C GLY A 68 -6.84 6.40 15.46
N HIS A 69 -6.25 7.54 15.85
CA HIS A 69 -4.85 7.62 16.27
C HIS A 69 -4.58 6.99 17.66
N SER A 70 -5.58 6.95 18.53
CA SER A 70 -5.49 6.54 19.95
C SER A 70 -6.29 5.28 20.28
N HIS A 71 -6.70 4.50 19.27
CA HIS A 71 -7.48 3.29 19.50
C HIS A 71 -6.57 2.10 19.84
N ILE A 72 -6.89 1.38 20.92
CA ILE A 72 -6.14 0.19 21.39
C ILE A 72 -6.11 -0.91 20.32
N ASP A 73 -7.16 -0.99 19.50
CA ASP A 73 -7.29 -1.98 18.41
C ASP A 73 -6.58 -1.59 17.11
N ARG A 74 -5.78 -0.51 17.09
CA ARG A 74 -5.01 -0.16 15.90
C ARG A 74 -3.91 -1.19 15.69
N GLN A 75 -4.08 -2.02 14.66
CA GLN A 75 -3.07 -2.97 14.25
C GLN A 75 -1.78 -2.25 13.83
N PRO A 76 -0.60 -2.79 14.20
CA PRO A 76 0.67 -2.25 13.73
C PRO A 76 0.77 -2.41 12.20
N LEU A 77 1.55 -1.54 11.57
CA LEU A 77 1.80 -1.60 10.13
C LEU A 77 2.51 -2.89 9.66
N GLY A 78 3.25 -3.54 10.55
CA GLY A 78 4.02 -4.74 10.23
C GLY A 78 5.22 -4.49 9.31
N ASP A 79 5.68 -5.53 8.61
CA ASP A 79 6.80 -5.44 7.64
C ASP A 79 6.33 -4.84 6.31
N ILE A 80 6.19 -3.52 6.26
CA ILE A 80 5.79 -2.82 5.04
C ILE A 80 6.82 -3.00 3.92
N ALA A 81 8.11 -2.96 4.25
CA ALA A 81 9.17 -3.20 3.28
C ALA A 81 9.04 -4.60 2.64
N GLY A 82 8.82 -5.64 3.46
CA GLY A 82 8.54 -6.99 2.97
C GLY A 82 7.27 -7.07 2.11
N SER A 83 6.21 -6.36 2.50
CA SER A 83 4.94 -6.35 1.76
C SER A 83 5.08 -5.70 0.38
N VAL A 84 5.71 -4.53 0.30
CA VAL A 84 5.98 -3.82 -0.97
C VAL A 84 6.93 -4.65 -1.85
N THR A 85 7.98 -5.22 -1.27
CA THR A 85 8.91 -6.10 -1.99
C THR A 85 8.18 -7.32 -2.58
N ALA A 86 7.27 -7.94 -1.82
CA ALA A 86 6.51 -9.08 -2.28
C ALA A 86 5.54 -8.73 -3.43
N LEU A 87 4.94 -7.54 -3.40
CA LEU A 87 4.10 -7.05 -4.51
C LEU A 87 4.91 -6.92 -5.80
N ILE A 88 6.11 -6.35 -5.73
CA ILE A 88 7.01 -6.17 -6.88
C ILE A 88 7.52 -7.53 -7.38
N LEU A 89 7.96 -8.41 -6.48
CA LEU A 89 8.39 -9.77 -6.82
C LEU A 89 7.31 -10.55 -7.57
N GLY A 90 6.06 -10.50 -7.10
CA GLY A 90 4.94 -11.23 -7.71
C GLY A 90 4.44 -10.63 -9.02
N ASN A 91 4.83 -9.39 -9.33
CA ASN A 91 4.32 -8.64 -10.48
C ASN A 91 5.44 -7.82 -11.14
N PRO A 92 6.51 -8.47 -11.65
CA PRO A 92 7.73 -7.79 -12.09
C PRO A 92 7.55 -6.94 -13.36
N ASP A 93 6.39 -7.02 -14.02
CA ASP A 93 6.05 -6.22 -15.21
C ASP A 93 5.11 -5.05 -14.89
N ARG A 94 4.74 -4.87 -13.61
CA ARG A 94 3.89 -3.78 -13.16
C ARG A 94 4.73 -2.70 -12.51
N ASP A 95 4.30 -1.47 -12.68
CA ASP A 95 4.91 -0.34 -12.00
C ASP A 95 4.20 -0.08 -10.68
N PHE A 96 5.00 0.14 -9.64
CA PHE A 96 4.54 0.44 -8.29
C PHE A 96 5.14 1.76 -7.85
N VAL A 97 4.28 2.62 -7.32
CA VAL A 97 4.68 3.80 -6.56
C VAL A 97 4.24 3.58 -5.12
N TYR A 98 5.21 3.59 -4.21
CA TYR A 98 4.96 3.52 -2.79
C TYR A 98 5.38 4.84 -2.14
N THR A 99 4.48 5.40 -1.33
CA THR A 99 4.71 6.64 -0.59
C THR A 99 4.47 6.39 0.89
N HIS A 100 5.47 6.67 1.73
CA HIS A 100 5.33 6.68 3.17
C HIS A 100 5.44 8.13 3.67
N ARG A 101 4.45 8.59 4.43
CA ARG A 101 4.46 9.93 5.03
C ARG A 101 4.38 9.82 6.54
N LYS A 102 5.27 10.52 7.22
CA LYS A 102 5.26 10.68 8.67
C LYS A 102 5.65 12.12 8.99
N ASN A 103 4.87 12.77 9.86
CA ASN A 103 5.01 14.19 10.16
C ASN A 103 5.04 15.03 8.88
N ASN A 104 6.13 15.78 8.63
CA ASN A 104 6.31 16.60 7.44
C ASN A 104 7.28 15.97 6.42
N GLN A 105 7.74 14.74 6.66
CA GLN A 105 8.69 14.03 5.80
C GLN A 105 7.99 12.96 4.96
N THR A 106 8.55 12.69 3.78
CA THR A 106 8.00 11.72 2.83
C THR A 106 9.13 10.88 2.22
N TYR A 107 8.97 9.56 2.27
CA TYR A 107 9.76 8.62 1.48
C TYR A 107 8.93 8.17 0.27
N VAL A 108 9.57 8.10 -0.90
CA VAL A 108 8.96 7.62 -2.14
C VAL A 108 9.85 6.57 -2.77
N LEU A 109 9.22 5.46 -3.18
CA LEU A 109 9.79 4.46 -4.06
C LEU A 109 8.98 4.47 -5.36
N ASP A 110 9.64 4.62 -6.49
CA ASP A 110 9.05 4.48 -7.83
C ASP A 110 9.82 3.44 -8.63
N THR A 111 9.16 2.32 -8.98
CA THR A 111 9.83 1.25 -9.73
C THR A 111 10.23 1.67 -11.14
N ARG A 112 9.64 2.73 -11.70
CA ARG A 112 9.99 3.23 -13.05
C ARG A 112 11.39 3.83 -13.04
N GLU A 113 11.70 4.65 -12.03
CA GLU A 113 13.04 5.22 -11.81
C GLU A 113 14.08 4.11 -11.56
N LEU A 114 13.68 3.07 -10.83
CA LEU A 114 14.56 1.90 -10.62
C LEU A 114 14.85 1.16 -11.93
N ARG A 115 13.86 0.97 -12.82
CA ARG A 115 14.10 0.33 -14.12
C ARG A 115 15.07 1.14 -14.98
N GLU A 116 14.92 2.45 -15.00
CA GLU A 116 15.84 3.34 -15.73
C GLU A 116 17.29 3.19 -15.22
N THR A 117 17.46 3.00 -13.91
CA THR A 117 18.77 2.80 -13.29
C THR A 117 19.34 1.39 -13.51
N LEU A 118 18.49 0.36 -13.46
CA LEU A 118 18.89 -1.05 -13.56
C LEU A 118 19.16 -1.52 -15.00
N GLY A 119 18.65 -0.80 -16.01
CA GLY A 119 18.75 -1.20 -17.40
C GLY A 119 18.09 -2.57 -17.63
N ASP A 120 18.89 -3.55 -18.07
CA ASP A 120 18.40 -4.90 -18.41
C ASP A 120 18.22 -5.82 -17.19
N VAL A 121 18.60 -5.39 -15.98
CA VAL A 121 18.47 -6.22 -14.78
C VAL A 121 17.02 -6.22 -14.28
N PRO A 122 16.34 -7.39 -14.21
CA PRO A 122 14.95 -7.46 -13.77
C PRO A 122 14.75 -7.08 -12.30
N LEU A 123 13.61 -6.45 -11.99
CA LEU A 123 13.22 -6.09 -10.61
C LEU A 123 13.11 -7.29 -9.66
N ASN A 124 12.85 -8.50 -10.18
CA ASN A 124 12.76 -9.73 -9.41
C ASN A 124 14.10 -10.46 -9.26
N HIS A 125 15.22 -9.87 -9.69
CA HIS A 125 16.54 -10.42 -9.43
C HIS A 125 16.84 -10.41 -7.93
N PRO A 126 17.42 -11.48 -7.33
CA PRO A 126 17.62 -11.57 -5.87
C PRO A 126 18.38 -10.40 -5.24
N GLU A 127 19.42 -9.90 -5.92
CA GLU A 127 20.19 -8.75 -5.44
C GLU A 127 19.37 -7.46 -5.48
N VAL A 128 18.57 -7.25 -6.52
CA VAL A 128 17.67 -6.10 -6.65
C VAL A 128 16.60 -6.13 -5.56
N LEU A 129 16.02 -7.29 -5.29
CA LEU A 129 15.03 -7.45 -4.22
C LEU A 129 15.63 -7.17 -2.83
N THR A 130 16.88 -7.58 -2.61
CA THR A 130 17.60 -7.31 -1.35
C THR A 130 17.85 -5.82 -1.18
N LEU A 131 18.36 -5.16 -2.23
CA LEU A 131 18.59 -3.72 -2.25
C LEU A 131 17.29 -2.93 -2.04
N LEU A 132 16.23 -3.30 -2.76
CA LEU A 132 14.91 -2.67 -2.67
C LEU A 132 14.33 -2.79 -1.26
N LYS A 133 14.40 -3.98 -0.65
CA LYS A 133 13.92 -4.20 0.71
C LYS A 133 14.68 -3.36 1.74
N ASN A 134 16.01 -3.25 1.60
CA ASN A 134 16.83 -2.45 2.51
C ASN A 134 16.56 -0.96 2.32
N ASN A 135 16.49 -0.48 1.07
CA ASN A 135 16.19 0.92 0.77
C ASN A 135 14.84 1.37 1.34
N ILE A 136 13.79 0.55 1.24
CA ILE A 136 12.49 0.88 1.85
C ILE A 136 12.59 0.94 3.38
N ARG A 137 13.35 0.06 4.01
CA ARG A 137 13.51 0.04 5.47
C ARG A 137 14.26 1.26 5.96
N GLU A 138 15.38 1.58 5.33
CA GLU A 138 16.20 2.75 5.63
C GLU A 138 15.39 4.03 5.43
N GLY A 139 14.76 4.19 4.26
CA GLY A 139 13.96 5.36 3.95
C GLY A 139 12.75 5.55 4.85
N ILE A 140 12.13 4.49 5.39
CA ILE A 140 11.09 4.61 6.43
C ILE A 140 11.70 4.99 7.77
N ALA A 141 12.84 4.41 8.16
CA ALA A 141 13.50 4.68 9.44
C ALA A 141 13.98 6.13 9.54
N GLU A 142 14.45 6.72 8.44
CA GLU A 142 14.87 8.13 8.38
C GLU A 142 13.72 9.11 8.67
N LEU A 143 12.46 8.72 8.44
CA LEU A 143 11.28 9.53 8.78
C LEU A 143 11.00 9.56 10.29
N ASP A 144 11.65 8.68 11.07
CA ASP A 144 11.52 8.62 12.51
C ASP A 144 12.52 9.55 13.23
N GLU A 145 13.50 10.09 12.50
CA GLU A 145 14.50 11.01 13.05
C GLU A 145 13.91 12.43 13.19
N PRO A 146 14.02 13.08 14.37
CA PRO A 146 13.60 14.46 14.52
C PRO A 146 14.47 15.39 13.66
N GLU A 147 13.85 16.32 12.94
CA GLU A 147 14.57 17.43 12.28
C GLU A 147 15.44 18.16 13.32
N GLY A 148 16.78 18.06 13.20
CA GLY A 148 17.72 18.88 13.98
C GLY A 148 18.52 18.19 15.09
N GLY A 149 18.99 16.96 14.89
CA GLY A 149 19.89 16.27 15.82
C GLY A 149 21.39 16.56 15.67
N LEU A 150 21.82 17.74 15.18
CA LEU A 150 23.22 18.18 15.23
C LEU A 150 23.32 19.71 15.27
N ASP A 151 23.00 20.31 16.42
CA ASP A 151 23.69 21.52 16.88
C ASP A 151 23.60 21.63 18.41
N SER A 152 24.65 21.21 19.12
CA SER A 152 25.11 21.83 20.38
C SER A 152 26.27 21.03 20.99
N GLY A 153 27.45 21.65 21.07
CA GLY A 153 28.45 21.40 22.12
C GLY A 153 29.76 20.78 21.68
#